data_AF-A0A850ICR4-F1
#
_entry.id   AF-A0A850ICR4-F1
#
_cell.length_a   1.000
_cell.length_b   1.000
_cell.length_c   1.000
_cell.angle_alpha   90.00
_cell.angle_beta   90.00
_cell.angle_gamma   90.00
#
_symmetry.space_group_name_H-M   'P 1'
#
loop_
_entity.id
_entity.type
_entity.pdbx_description
1 polymer ?
#
loop_
_entity_poly.entity_id
_entity_poly.type
_entity_poly.pdbx_seq_one_letter_code
_entity_poly.pdbx_strand_id
1 'polypeptide(L)'
;MALAAPAGFTSSNLVYQDSFSSSLDSDWHTYITSRAANGSAWNSYGSGGSGPGGPYDADYDMPSQVTVSNGLLNLTAAKQTVTGMNQGSVQSFPITSGAVSSYGNFEFNGGYLQISMKAPSGNGAWPGLWLMPGAGSNSGDNFEIDIQEGGYTGSGPANQAFSWHLHSPSGTVGGVVDTGVDLTAGFHTYGINWVPGQSITWYLDGRQIATVTSAQAQIPNQPMQLIMSNQVANSNAAGWHTALDGSTPSTMQMQIDEIQLYRLPGGAGSVTGARVDTSSPVTPPSQPTTTSTSDTTATSTTTPTTVVTPTATSDTTSPSTAAVDPGTATTTTVPSFLSAMGLASPSGWSASTTGASTGSWANQDFAQPSSLADPARQTASWSGDQGTAASQASNSFALLNQYLTSSSGRVDGGSIAVAMGAAAWTQDSFLTKPQS
;
A
#
# COMPACT_ATOMS: atom_id res chain seq x y z
N MET A 1 -10.17 4.17 19.70
CA MET A 1 -10.63 5.27 20.61
C MET A 1 -11.11 6.38 19.72
N ALA A 2 -12.36 6.86 19.87
CA ALA A 2 -12.99 7.75 18.89
C ALA A 2 -12.06 8.89 18.44
N LEU A 3 -11.72 8.92 17.15
CA LEU A 3 -10.84 9.89 16.53
C LEU A 3 -11.39 11.30 16.76
N ALA A 4 -10.52 12.19 17.24
CA ALA A 4 -10.84 13.60 17.39
C ALA A 4 -11.02 14.27 16.01
N ALA A 5 -11.91 15.26 15.94
CA ALA A 5 -12.08 16.02 14.71
C ALA A 5 -10.77 16.74 14.33
N PRO A 6 -10.37 16.73 13.05
CA PRO A 6 -9.13 17.33 12.60
C PRO A 6 -9.17 18.87 12.74
N ALA A 7 -7.99 19.50 12.81
CA ALA A 7 -7.88 20.94 13.02
C ALA A 7 -8.63 21.74 11.93
N GLY A 8 -9.56 22.60 12.34
CA GLY A 8 -10.43 23.36 11.45
C GLY A 8 -11.76 22.68 11.10
N PHE A 9 -12.01 21.47 11.60
CA PHE A 9 -13.26 20.72 11.41
C PHE A 9 -13.97 20.50 12.75
N THR A 10 -15.26 20.17 12.68
CA THR A 10 -16.12 19.87 13.83
C THR A 10 -16.94 18.62 13.55
N SER A 11 -17.65 18.09 14.55
CA SER A 11 -18.66 17.03 14.32
C SER A 11 -19.71 17.43 13.29
N SER A 12 -20.04 18.72 13.16
CA SER A 12 -20.97 19.22 12.11
C SER A 12 -20.42 19.10 10.68
N ASN A 13 -19.14 18.78 10.52
CA ASN A 13 -18.51 18.47 9.24
C ASN A 13 -18.46 16.96 8.95
N LEU A 14 -18.69 16.07 9.92
CA LEU A 14 -18.59 14.62 9.74
C LEU A 14 -19.74 14.12 8.86
N VAL A 15 -19.41 13.46 7.75
CA VAL A 15 -20.38 12.97 6.73
C VAL A 15 -20.28 11.47 6.45
N TYR A 16 -19.22 10.81 6.93
CA TYR A 16 -19.07 9.36 6.93
C TYR A 16 -18.18 8.92 8.09
N GLN A 17 -18.47 7.77 8.68
CA GLN A 17 -17.54 7.06 9.54
C GLN A 17 -17.75 5.54 9.49
N ASP A 18 -16.66 4.79 9.66
CA ASP A 18 -16.70 3.37 10.01
C ASP A 18 -15.80 3.15 11.23
N SER A 19 -16.25 2.32 12.17
CA SER A 19 -15.56 1.98 13.43
C SER A 19 -15.52 0.46 13.67
N PHE A 20 -15.80 -0.33 12.64
CA PHE A 20 -15.65 -1.79 12.59
C PHE A 20 -16.23 -2.51 13.82
N SER A 21 -17.36 -2.00 14.33
CA SER A 21 -17.88 -2.33 15.66
C SER A 21 -18.40 -3.76 15.81
N SER A 22 -18.64 -4.48 14.72
CA SER A 22 -19.20 -5.84 14.74
C SER A 22 -18.73 -6.72 13.59
N SER A 23 -19.13 -6.41 12.35
CA SER A 23 -18.69 -7.06 11.12
C SER A 23 -18.13 -6.04 10.14
N LEU A 24 -17.56 -6.50 9.02
CA LEU A 24 -17.28 -5.65 7.87
C LEU A 24 -18.63 -5.11 7.33
N ASP A 25 -18.75 -3.80 7.13
CA ASP A 25 -19.95 -3.23 6.52
C ASP A 25 -20.03 -3.60 5.03
N SER A 26 -21.26 -3.55 4.50
CA SER A 26 -21.59 -3.60 3.08
C SER A 26 -20.89 -2.54 2.21
N ASP A 27 -20.23 -1.55 2.82
CA ASP A 27 -19.42 -0.57 2.09
C ASP A 27 -18.17 -1.18 1.44
N TRP A 28 -17.71 -2.34 1.93
CA TRP A 28 -16.41 -2.92 1.58
C TRP A 28 -16.53 -4.20 0.75
N HIS A 29 -15.88 -4.21 -0.41
CA HIS A 29 -15.48 -5.43 -1.10
C HIS A 29 -14.18 -5.97 -0.51
N THR A 30 -14.03 -7.28 -0.36
CA THR A 30 -12.81 -7.93 0.18
C THR A 30 -11.77 -8.23 -0.91
N TYR A 31 -11.68 -7.36 -1.90
CA TYR A 31 -10.79 -7.48 -3.05
C TYR A 31 -10.48 -6.09 -3.62
N ILE A 32 -9.38 -5.97 -4.36
CA ILE A 32 -9.01 -4.74 -5.08
C ILE A 32 -9.81 -4.66 -6.39
N THR A 33 -10.39 -3.50 -6.69
CA THR A 33 -11.03 -3.20 -7.97
C THR A 33 -10.94 -1.71 -8.29
N SER A 34 -11.39 -1.31 -9.48
CA SER A 34 -11.30 0.06 -9.98
C SER A 34 -12.35 0.39 -11.04
N ARG A 35 -12.33 1.65 -11.51
CA ARG A 35 -13.19 2.10 -12.60
C ARG A 35 -12.86 1.41 -13.92
N ALA A 36 -11.58 1.23 -14.27
CA ALA A 36 -11.22 0.50 -15.49
C ALA A 36 -11.63 -0.99 -15.42
N ALA A 37 -11.63 -1.59 -14.23
CA ALA A 37 -12.12 -2.95 -14.01
C ALA A 37 -13.66 -3.06 -13.88
N ASN A 38 -14.38 -1.93 -13.88
CA ASN A 38 -15.83 -1.85 -13.73
C ASN A 38 -16.36 -2.65 -12.51
N GLY A 39 -15.66 -2.56 -11.37
CA GLY A 39 -16.01 -3.28 -10.13
C GLY A 39 -15.61 -4.77 -10.09
N SER A 40 -15.01 -5.30 -11.15
CA SER A 40 -14.47 -6.67 -11.19
C SER A 40 -13.18 -6.77 -10.39
N ALA A 41 -13.01 -7.83 -9.59
CA ALA A 41 -11.78 -8.07 -8.84
C ALA A 41 -10.54 -8.13 -9.76
N TRP A 42 -9.52 -7.33 -9.46
CA TRP A 42 -8.26 -7.31 -10.19
C TRP A 42 -7.53 -8.65 -10.09
N ASN A 43 -6.97 -9.12 -11.21
CA ASN A 43 -6.21 -10.38 -11.26
C ASN A 43 -6.92 -11.58 -10.59
N SER A 44 -8.24 -11.68 -10.72
CA SER A 44 -9.01 -12.72 -10.00
C SER A 44 -8.80 -14.13 -10.55
N TYR A 45 -8.72 -15.10 -9.64
CA TYR A 45 -8.54 -16.53 -9.95
C TYR A 45 -9.69 -17.40 -9.42
N GLY A 46 -10.93 -16.87 -9.45
CA GLY A 46 -12.15 -17.66 -9.23
C GLY A 46 -12.45 -18.07 -7.78
N SER A 47 -11.71 -17.53 -6.81
CA SER A 47 -11.84 -17.81 -5.36
C SER A 47 -12.33 -16.61 -4.54
N GLY A 48 -12.71 -15.51 -5.19
CA GLY A 48 -12.95 -14.21 -4.56
C GLY A 48 -11.67 -13.42 -4.24
N GLY A 49 -10.49 -13.98 -4.54
CA GLY A 49 -9.20 -13.29 -4.39
C GLY A 49 -8.86 -12.31 -5.51
N SER A 50 -7.86 -11.47 -5.24
CA SER A 50 -7.34 -10.42 -6.14
C SER A 50 -5.83 -10.18 -5.96
N GLY A 51 -5.30 -9.24 -6.73
CA GLY A 51 -4.03 -8.59 -6.41
C GLY A 51 -3.75 -7.41 -7.35
N PRO A 52 -2.80 -6.52 -7.01
CA PRO A 52 -2.34 -5.44 -7.90
C PRO A 52 -1.81 -5.99 -9.23
N GLY A 53 -1.07 -7.09 -9.15
CA GLY A 53 -0.33 -7.66 -10.26
C GLY A 53 0.87 -6.80 -10.67
N GLY A 54 1.86 -7.44 -11.27
CA GLY A 54 3.16 -6.85 -11.53
C GLY A 54 4.30 -7.73 -11.00
N PRO A 55 5.54 -7.20 -11.03
CA PRO A 55 6.72 -7.99 -10.70
C PRO A 55 7.10 -7.96 -9.22
N TYR A 56 6.48 -7.12 -8.38
CA TYR A 56 6.99 -6.81 -7.04
C TYR A 56 6.28 -7.54 -5.90
N ASP A 57 5.10 -8.12 -6.11
CA ASP A 57 4.30 -8.73 -5.05
C ASP A 57 4.68 -10.19 -4.77
N ALA A 58 4.63 -10.59 -3.50
CA ALA A 58 4.82 -11.95 -3.00
C ALA A 58 3.50 -12.58 -2.53
N ASP A 59 2.42 -11.80 -2.50
CA ASP A 59 1.13 -12.17 -1.94
C ASP A 59 0.00 -12.14 -2.97
N TYR A 60 -1.12 -12.74 -2.57
CA TYR A 60 -2.38 -12.70 -3.28
C TYR A 60 -3.50 -12.47 -2.26
N ASP A 61 -4.38 -11.50 -2.52
CA ASP A 61 -5.46 -11.16 -1.62
C ASP A 61 -6.49 -12.29 -1.57
N MET A 62 -6.94 -12.60 -0.37
CA MET A 62 -7.97 -13.60 -0.11
C MET A 62 -8.99 -13.06 0.89
N PRO A 63 -10.31 -13.23 0.66
CA PRO A 63 -11.35 -12.79 1.60
C PRO A 63 -11.17 -13.34 3.03
N SER A 64 -10.55 -14.52 3.18
CA SER A 64 -10.22 -15.14 4.47
C SER A 64 -9.13 -14.42 5.28
N GLN A 65 -8.54 -13.34 4.75
CA GLN A 65 -7.55 -12.50 5.43
C GLN A 65 -8.10 -11.12 5.80
N VAL A 66 -9.37 -10.87 5.50
CA VAL A 66 -10.12 -9.69 5.92
C VAL A 66 -11.02 -10.11 7.09
N THR A 67 -10.76 -9.58 8.28
CA THR A 67 -11.57 -9.89 9.47
C THR A 67 -11.88 -8.65 10.29
N VAL A 68 -13.12 -8.53 10.75
CA VAL A 68 -13.50 -7.53 11.76
C VAL A 68 -13.64 -8.22 13.11
N SER A 69 -12.93 -7.71 14.12
CA SER A 69 -13.04 -8.19 15.50
C SER A 69 -12.59 -7.11 16.49
N ASN A 70 -13.24 -7.04 17.65
CA ASN A 70 -12.90 -6.11 18.74
C ASN A 70 -12.88 -4.62 18.35
N GLY A 71 -13.70 -4.20 17.37
CA GLY A 71 -13.69 -2.82 16.85
C GLY A 71 -12.60 -2.54 15.81
N LEU A 72 -11.87 -3.56 15.35
CA LEU A 72 -10.78 -3.41 14.38
C LEU A 72 -11.07 -4.18 13.10
N LEU A 73 -10.84 -3.54 11.96
CA LEU A 73 -10.56 -4.24 10.69
C LEU A 73 -9.11 -4.71 10.71
N ASN A 74 -8.89 -6.00 10.45
CA ASN A 74 -7.58 -6.62 10.41
C ASN A 74 -7.37 -7.22 9.01
N LEU A 75 -6.37 -6.69 8.30
CA LEU A 75 -5.89 -7.19 7.01
C LEU A 75 -4.60 -7.98 7.28
N THR A 76 -4.64 -9.30 7.12
CA THR A 76 -3.56 -10.20 7.59
C THR A 76 -2.78 -10.79 6.43
N ALA A 77 -1.52 -10.39 6.28
CA ALA A 77 -0.56 -11.14 5.46
C ALA A 77 -0.08 -12.37 6.24
N ALA A 78 -0.12 -13.56 5.64
CA ALA A 78 0.30 -14.81 6.28
C ALA A 78 1.16 -15.68 5.33
N LYS A 79 2.15 -16.38 5.89
CA LYS A 79 3.00 -17.38 5.18
C LYS A 79 2.20 -18.64 4.86
N GLN A 80 1.27 -18.50 3.91
CA GLN A 80 0.38 -19.52 3.39
C GLN A 80 0.42 -19.48 1.85
N THR A 81 0.84 -20.57 1.23
CA THR A 81 0.92 -20.65 -0.24
C THR A 81 -0.47 -20.71 -0.86
N VAL A 82 -0.70 -19.93 -1.92
CA VAL A 82 -1.96 -19.87 -2.67
C VAL A 82 -1.69 -19.79 -4.16
N THR A 83 -2.58 -20.35 -4.98
CA THR A 83 -2.58 -20.14 -6.43
C THR A 83 -3.45 -18.94 -6.77
N GLY A 84 -2.90 -17.99 -7.52
CA GLY A 84 -3.61 -16.79 -7.97
C GLY A 84 -3.25 -16.46 -9.42
N MET A 85 -3.75 -15.32 -9.88
CA MET A 85 -3.40 -14.78 -11.20
C MET A 85 -2.52 -13.53 -11.06
N ASN A 86 -1.65 -13.32 -12.02
CA ASN A 86 -0.83 -12.13 -12.18
C ASN A 86 -0.73 -11.79 -13.67
N GLN A 87 -1.32 -10.68 -14.11
CA GLN A 87 -1.25 -10.19 -15.50
C GLN A 87 -1.58 -11.28 -16.54
N GLY A 88 -2.67 -12.04 -16.30
CA GLY A 88 -3.13 -13.14 -17.16
C GLY A 88 -2.41 -14.49 -16.98
N SER A 89 -1.33 -14.55 -16.19
CA SER A 89 -0.61 -15.78 -15.87
C SER A 89 -1.05 -16.35 -14.52
N VAL A 90 -1.32 -17.65 -14.46
CA VAL A 90 -1.58 -18.36 -13.19
C VAL A 90 -0.24 -18.70 -12.53
N GLN A 91 -0.07 -18.33 -11.26
CA GLN A 91 1.15 -18.61 -10.51
C GLN A 91 0.88 -18.93 -9.04
N SER A 92 1.91 -19.43 -8.35
CA SER A 92 1.87 -19.68 -6.91
C SER A 92 2.49 -18.51 -6.17
N PHE A 93 1.75 -17.94 -5.22
CA PHE A 93 2.22 -16.89 -4.32
C PHE A 93 2.55 -17.52 -2.95
N PRO A 94 3.70 -17.20 -2.33
CA PRO A 94 4.08 -17.73 -1.01
C PRO A 94 3.25 -17.17 0.17
N ILE A 95 2.56 -16.04 -0.03
CA ILE A 95 1.78 -15.33 0.99
C ILE A 95 0.31 -15.23 0.56
N THR A 96 -0.62 -15.35 1.51
CA THR A 96 -1.99 -14.79 1.37
C THR A 96 -2.06 -13.47 2.10
N SER A 97 -2.73 -12.47 1.54
CA SER A 97 -3.00 -11.22 2.25
C SER A 97 -4.47 -10.79 2.15
N GLY A 98 -4.79 -9.64 2.74
CA GLY A 98 -6.11 -9.04 2.72
C GLY A 98 -6.08 -7.61 2.19
N ALA A 99 -7.07 -7.29 1.37
CA ALA A 99 -7.39 -5.96 0.92
C ALA A 99 -8.90 -5.72 1.00
N VAL A 100 -9.28 -4.45 1.15
CA VAL A 100 -10.66 -4.00 0.95
C VAL A 100 -10.71 -2.79 0.01
N SER A 101 -11.78 -2.68 -0.76
CA SER A 101 -12.08 -1.52 -1.60
C SER A 101 -13.53 -1.08 -1.46
N SER A 102 -13.79 0.22 -1.53
CA SER A 102 -15.12 0.79 -1.32
C SER A 102 -15.92 1.08 -2.60
N TYR A 103 -15.44 0.58 -3.76
CA TYR A 103 -15.99 0.80 -5.09
C TYR A 103 -17.53 0.68 -5.14
N GLY A 104 -18.20 1.72 -5.62
CA GLY A 104 -19.67 1.74 -5.77
C GLY A 104 -20.46 1.93 -4.48
N ASN A 105 -19.86 1.79 -3.29
CA ASN A 105 -20.58 1.85 -2.01
C ASN A 105 -20.20 3.08 -1.16
N PHE A 106 -18.92 3.38 -1.01
CA PHE A 106 -18.43 4.61 -0.38
C PHE A 106 -17.42 5.29 -1.32
N GLU A 107 -17.77 6.49 -1.79
CA GLU A 107 -16.94 7.29 -2.69
C GLU A 107 -17.04 8.77 -2.30
N PHE A 108 -16.02 9.55 -2.60
CA PHE A 108 -16.01 10.98 -2.28
C PHE A 108 -15.18 11.80 -3.26
N ASN A 109 -15.49 13.10 -3.34
CA ASN A 109 -14.74 14.06 -4.14
C ASN A 109 -14.36 15.25 -3.24
N GLY A 110 -13.19 15.13 -2.60
CA GLY A 110 -12.71 16.09 -1.61
C GLY A 110 -13.29 15.92 -0.20
N GLY A 111 -12.74 16.71 0.72
CA GLY A 111 -12.97 16.60 2.16
C GLY A 111 -11.67 16.38 2.93
N TYR A 112 -11.79 16.23 4.26
CA TYR A 112 -10.72 15.71 5.10
C TYR A 112 -11.02 14.26 5.45
N LEU A 113 -10.25 13.33 4.89
CA LEU A 113 -10.29 11.91 5.25
C LEU A 113 -9.23 11.66 6.32
N GLN A 114 -9.58 10.96 7.39
CA GLN A 114 -8.64 10.43 8.36
C GLN A 114 -8.93 8.96 8.70
N ILE A 115 -7.85 8.21 8.90
CA ILE A 115 -7.84 6.76 9.12
C ILE A 115 -6.90 6.49 10.31
N SER A 116 -7.42 5.86 11.36
CA SER A 116 -6.61 5.35 12.46
C SER A 116 -6.10 3.96 12.09
N MET A 117 -4.82 3.83 11.79
CA MET A 117 -4.19 2.58 11.41
C MET A 117 -2.97 2.28 12.30
N LYS A 118 -2.76 1.01 12.63
CA LYS A 118 -1.46 0.49 13.04
C LYS A 118 -0.83 -0.28 11.89
N ALA A 119 0.39 0.10 11.51
CA ALA A 119 1.09 -0.56 10.40
C ALA A 119 1.62 -1.96 10.79
N PRO A 120 1.65 -2.91 9.85
CA PRO A 120 2.24 -4.24 10.01
C PRO A 120 3.76 -4.17 10.20
N SER A 121 4.30 -4.88 11.19
CA SER A 121 5.75 -5.03 11.39
C SER A 121 6.31 -6.27 10.69
N GLY A 122 7.30 -6.10 9.81
CA GLY A 122 8.10 -7.20 9.25
C GLY A 122 8.67 -6.90 7.86
N ASN A 123 9.80 -7.52 7.52
CA ASN A 123 10.43 -7.33 6.21
C ASN A 123 9.48 -7.77 5.07
N GLY A 124 9.32 -6.91 4.07
CA GLY A 124 8.42 -7.10 2.95
C GLY A 124 7.04 -6.49 3.15
N ALA A 125 6.60 -6.18 4.37
CA ALA A 125 5.26 -5.59 4.59
C ALA A 125 5.10 -4.24 3.88
N TRP A 126 4.08 -4.13 3.03
CA TRP A 126 3.74 -2.96 2.23
C TRP A 126 2.27 -2.58 2.49
N PRO A 127 1.97 -2.00 3.68
CA PRO A 127 0.65 -1.45 3.95
C PRO A 127 0.40 -0.26 3.01
N GLY A 128 -0.81 -0.20 2.44
CA GLY A 128 -1.26 0.88 1.58
C GLY A 128 -2.62 1.42 2.01
N LEU A 129 -2.70 2.75 2.14
CA LEU A 129 -3.93 3.53 2.23
C LEU A 129 -3.98 4.43 1.00
N TRP A 130 -4.89 4.16 0.07
CA TRP A 130 -4.83 4.76 -1.27
C TRP A 130 -6.21 4.95 -1.90
N LEU A 131 -6.33 5.93 -2.80
CA LEU A 131 -7.58 6.28 -3.46
C LEU A 131 -7.49 6.07 -4.97
N MET A 132 -8.53 5.47 -5.53
CA MET A 132 -8.67 5.24 -6.97
C MET A 132 -10.01 5.78 -7.50
N PRO A 133 -10.13 6.13 -8.79
CA PRO A 133 -11.38 6.49 -9.44
C PRO A 133 -12.50 5.47 -9.20
N GLY A 134 -13.66 5.95 -8.76
CA GLY A 134 -14.82 5.11 -8.41
C GLY A 134 -15.84 4.87 -9.53
N ALA A 135 -16.93 4.20 -9.19
CA ALA A 135 -18.13 4.04 -10.00
C ALA A 135 -18.83 5.38 -10.33
N GLY A 136 -18.52 6.47 -9.61
CA GLY A 136 -18.89 7.84 -9.98
C GLY A 136 -17.92 8.57 -10.94
N SER A 137 -16.70 8.08 -11.17
CA SER A 137 -15.67 8.78 -11.98
C SER A 137 -15.76 8.54 -13.48
N ASN A 138 -15.65 9.59 -14.29
CA ASN A 138 -15.61 9.47 -15.75
C ASN A 138 -14.20 9.27 -16.34
N SER A 139 -13.13 9.17 -15.52
CA SER A 139 -11.75 9.17 -16.03
C SER A 139 -11.17 7.80 -16.40
N GLY A 140 -11.81 6.69 -16.04
CA GLY A 140 -11.06 5.43 -15.88
C GLY A 140 -9.99 5.57 -14.79
N ASP A 141 -8.96 4.73 -14.81
CA ASP A 141 -7.89 4.67 -13.80
C ASP A 141 -6.75 5.69 -14.09
N ASN A 142 -7.13 6.95 -14.31
CA ASN A 142 -6.20 8.03 -14.70
C ASN A 142 -5.57 8.79 -13.52
N PHE A 143 -5.94 8.47 -12.27
CA PHE A 143 -5.45 9.12 -11.07
C PHE A 143 -5.30 8.10 -9.95
N GLU A 144 -4.39 8.37 -9.02
CA GLU A 144 -4.15 7.59 -7.79
C GLU A 144 -3.72 8.58 -6.71
N ILE A 145 -4.21 8.45 -5.48
CA ILE A 145 -3.75 9.24 -4.33
C ILE A 145 -3.33 8.29 -3.22
N ASP A 146 -2.04 8.18 -3.01
CA ASP A 146 -1.46 7.34 -1.97
C ASP A 146 -1.35 8.16 -0.70
N ILE A 147 -2.27 7.92 0.24
CA ILE A 147 -2.35 8.60 1.53
C ILE A 147 -1.14 8.20 2.38
N GLN A 148 -0.83 6.90 2.40
CA GLN A 148 0.41 6.39 2.94
C GLN A 148 0.71 4.99 2.39
N GLU A 149 1.96 4.77 2.00
CA GLU A 149 2.54 3.44 1.82
C GLU A 149 3.73 3.25 2.78
N GLY A 150 3.91 2.03 3.31
CA GLY A 150 4.97 1.67 4.27
C GLY A 150 6.08 0.81 3.67
N GLY A 151 7.08 0.43 4.48
CA GLY A 151 8.07 -0.59 4.10
C GLY A 151 9.24 -0.15 3.21
N TYR A 152 9.21 1.10 2.71
CA TYR A 152 10.26 1.75 1.93
C TYR A 152 11.57 1.90 2.70
N THR A 153 12.68 2.01 1.96
CA THR A 153 14.04 2.16 2.48
C THR A 153 14.73 3.39 1.89
N GLY A 154 15.88 3.80 2.45
CA GLY A 154 16.72 4.87 1.91
C GLY A 154 16.53 6.23 2.61
N SER A 155 15.30 6.67 2.85
CA SER A 155 15.03 7.91 3.62
C SER A 155 15.24 7.76 5.13
N GLY A 156 15.10 6.54 5.66
CA GLY A 156 15.15 6.22 7.09
C GLY A 156 14.88 4.73 7.34
N PRO A 157 14.61 4.32 8.60
CA PRO A 157 14.17 2.97 8.93
C PRO A 157 12.79 2.67 8.31
N ALA A 158 12.58 1.45 7.81
CA ALA A 158 11.35 1.09 7.07
C ALA A 158 10.06 1.14 7.91
N ASN A 159 10.16 0.99 9.23
CA ASN A 159 9.05 1.17 10.17
C ASN A 159 8.72 2.64 10.48
N GLN A 160 9.54 3.60 10.00
CA GLN A 160 9.31 5.04 10.12
C GLN A 160 9.01 5.71 8.77
N ALA A 161 9.03 4.94 7.68
CA ALA A 161 8.84 5.43 6.33
C ALA A 161 7.36 5.74 6.02
N PHE A 162 7.10 6.99 5.62
CA PHE A 162 5.82 7.45 5.09
C PHE A 162 6.04 7.83 3.62
N SER A 163 5.67 6.93 2.71
CA SER A 163 5.59 7.19 1.28
C SER A 163 4.23 7.81 0.95
N TRP A 164 4.21 8.85 0.12
CA TRP A 164 2.99 9.47 -0.39
C TRP A 164 3.16 9.86 -1.85
N HIS A 165 2.11 9.70 -2.64
CA HIS A 165 2.13 9.98 -4.07
C HIS A 165 0.78 10.53 -4.56
N LEU A 166 0.84 11.32 -5.63
CA LEU A 166 -0.27 11.64 -6.52
C LEU A 166 0.13 11.21 -7.92
N HIS A 167 -0.54 10.19 -8.46
CA HIS A 167 -0.45 9.83 -9.86
C HIS A 167 -1.52 10.56 -10.65
N SER A 168 -1.14 11.04 -11.83
CA SER A 168 -2.01 11.82 -12.72
C SER A 168 -1.61 11.60 -14.19
N PRO A 169 -2.44 11.99 -15.18
CA PRO A 169 -2.04 11.94 -16.58
C PRO A 169 -0.85 12.84 -16.93
N SER A 170 -0.53 13.81 -16.06
CA SER A 170 0.65 14.67 -16.14
C SER A 170 1.92 14.05 -15.51
N GLY A 171 1.84 12.84 -14.95
CA GLY A 171 2.92 12.17 -14.24
C GLY A 171 2.66 12.04 -12.73
N THR A 172 3.69 11.62 -12.00
CA THR A 172 3.64 11.35 -10.56
C THR A 172 4.37 12.44 -9.78
N VAL A 173 3.82 12.87 -8.65
CA VAL A 173 4.49 13.73 -7.66
C VAL A 173 4.36 13.07 -6.28
N GLY A 174 5.47 12.92 -5.55
CA GLY A 174 5.47 12.26 -4.26
C GLY A 174 6.85 12.16 -3.62
N GLY A 175 6.96 11.34 -2.57
CA GLY A 175 8.24 11.00 -1.95
C GLY A 175 8.11 10.24 -0.64
N VAL A 176 9.23 9.68 -0.18
CA VAL A 176 9.33 8.94 1.09
C VAL A 176 9.97 9.81 2.16
N VAL A 177 9.25 10.02 3.27
CA VAL A 177 9.69 10.80 4.43
C VAL A 177 9.98 9.87 5.60
N ASP A 178 11.12 10.05 6.26
CA ASP A 178 11.33 9.50 7.61
C ASP A 178 10.52 10.35 8.60
N THR A 179 9.55 9.72 9.25
CA THR A 179 8.63 10.37 10.18
C THR A 179 9.24 10.63 11.56
N GLY A 180 10.35 9.95 11.89
CA GLY A 180 10.96 9.95 13.23
C GLY A 180 10.17 9.15 14.28
N VAL A 181 9.13 8.40 13.88
CA VAL A 181 8.27 7.61 14.76
C VAL A 181 8.03 6.21 14.19
N ASP A 182 7.97 5.19 15.05
CA ASP A 182 7.70 3.81 14.63
C ASP A 182 6.19 3.60 14.38
N LEU A 183 5.81 3.67 13.10
CA LEU A 183 4.43 3.49 12.62
C LEU A 183 3.85 2.09 12.90
N THR A 184 4.70 1.13 13.28
CA THR A 184 4.32 -0.26 13.58
C THR A 184 4.13 -0.51 15.08
N ALA A 185 4.59 0.42 15.93
CA ALA A 185 4.51 0.29 17.39
C ALA A 185 3.07 0.49 17.92
N GLY A 186 2.28 1.36 17.29
CA GLY A 186 0.94 1.73 17.74
C GLY A 186 0.04 2.23 16.61
N PHE A 187 -1.15 2.72 16.97
CA PHE A 187 -2.05 3.38 16.03
C PHE A 187 -1.61 4.82 15.79
N HIS A 188 -1.59 5.22 14.52
CA HIS A 188 -1.36 6.58 14.05
C HIS A 188 -2.55 7.04 13.19
N THR A 189 -2.75 8.34 13.09
CA THR A 189 -3.81 8.94 12.28
C THR A 189 -3.25 9.43 10.96
N TYR A 190 -3.54 8.71 9.89
CA TYR A 190 -3.16 9.06 8.51
C TYR A 190 -4.30 9.85 7.90
N GLY A 191 -4.00 10.95 7.20
CA GLY A 191 -5.08 11.75 6.61
C GLY A 191 -4.69 12.61 5.44
N ILE A 192 -5.70 13.01 4.68
CA ILE A 192 -5.59 14.00 3.60
C ILE A 192 -6.64 15.09 3.75
N ASN A 193 -6.25 16.34 3.50
CA ASN A 193 -7.16 17.43 3.16
C ASN A 193 -7.14 17.60 1.64
N TRP A 194 -8.19 17.16 0.95
CA TRP A 194 -8.31 17.22 -0.51
C TRP A 194 -9.34 18.28 -0.91
N VAL A 195 -8.88 19.29 -1.64
CA VAL A 195 -9.71 20.30 -2.28
C VAL A 195 -9.74 20.00 -3.79
N PRO A 196 -10.87 19.52 -4.33
CA PRO A 196 -10.98 19.05 -5.71
C PRO A 196 -10.48 20.08 -6.74
N GLY A 197 -9.63 19.62 -7.66
CA GLY A 197 -9.01 20.46 -8.69
C GLY A 197 -8.04 21.54 -8.20
N GLN A 198 -7.75 21.62 -6.89
CA GLN A 198 -6.97 22.72 -6.30
C GLN A 198 -5.76 22.25 -5.48
N SER A 199 -5.94 21.33 -4.52
CA SER A 199 -4.82 20.82 -3.71
C SER A 199 -5.13 19.52 -2.98
N ILE A 200 -4.08 18.80 -2.60
CA ILE A 200 -4.10 17.73 -1.61
C ILE A 200 -2.99 18.02 -0.60
N THR A 201 -3.28 17.86 0.69
CA THR A 201 -2.29 17.96 1.77
C THR A 201 -2.36 16.71 2.63
N TRP A 202 -1.22 16.05 2.84
CA TRP A 202 -1.07 14.81 3.60
C TRP A 202 -0.69 15.10 5.05
N TYR A 203 -1.18 14.28 5.97
CA TYR A 203 -0.99 14.41 7.41
C TYR A 203 -0.67 13.07 8.07
N LEU A 204 0.15 13.12 9.11
CA LEU A 204 0.37 12.06 10.10
C LEU A 204 0.16 12.68 11.49
N ASP A 205 -0.75 12.11 12.28
CA ASP A 205 -1.10 12.58 13.63
C ASP A 205 -1.43 14.09 13.68
N GLY A 206 -2.12 14.57 12.63
CA GLY A 206 -2.45 15.99 12.44
C GLY A 206 -1.28 16.89 12.02
N ARG A 207 -0.04 16.39 11.99
CA ARG A 207 1.13 17.10 11.43
C ARG A 207 1.15 16.96 9.91
N GLN A 208 1.24 18.09 9.21
CA GLN A 208 1.42 18.10 7.76
C GLN A 208 2.75 17.42 7.36
N ILE A 209 2.65 16.49 6.40
CA ILE A 209 3.78 15.79 5.76
C ILE A 209 4.12 16.46 4.42
N ALA A 210 3.12 16.70 3.57
CA ALA A 210 3.30 17.22 2.23
C ALA A 210 2.07 17.98 1.72
N THR A 211 2.26 18.84 0.71
CA THR A 211 1.18 19.48 -0.05
C THR A 211 1.53 19.48 -1.54
N VAL A 212 0.54 19.13 -2.37
CA VAL A 212 0.57 19.34 -3.82
C VAL A 212 -0.60 20.23 -4.21
N THR A 213 -0.34 21.21 -5.06
CA THR A 213 -1.34 22.14 -5.60
C THR A 213 -1.50 21.97 -7.10
N SER A 214 -2.58 22.54 -7.66
CA SER A 214 -2.82 22.56 -9.11
C SER A 214 -1.78 23.33 -9.93
N ALA A 215 -0.87 24.06 -9.27
CA ALA A 215 0.32 24.66 -9.89
C ALA A 215 1.48 23.67 -10.09
N GLN A 216 1.43 22.48 -9.46
CA GLN A 216 2.48 21.46 -9.51
C GLN A 216 2.06 20.21 -10.29
N ALA A 217 0.81 19.76 -10.13
CA ALA A 217 0.25 18.59 -10.80
C ALA A 217 -1.27 18.73 -11.00
N GLN A 218 -1.84 17.96 -11.93
CA GLN A 218 -3.29 17.90 -12.08
C GLN A 218 -3.92 17.24 -10.84
N ILE A 219 -4.67 18.01 -10.05
CA ILE A 219 -5.42 17.50 -8.89
C ILE A 219 -6.75 16.90 -9.37
N PRO A 220 -7.13 15.68 -8.94
CA PRO A 220 -8.41 15.09 -9.31
C PRO A 220 -9.59 15.92 -8.81
N ASN A 221 -10.69 15.86 -9.57
CA ASN A 221 -11.99 16.46 -9.25
C ASN A 221 -13.11 15.54 -9.73
N GLN A 222 -13.29 14.44 -9.01
CA GLN A 222 -14.21 13.35 -9.35
C GLN A 222 -14.36 12.40 -8.16
N PRO A 223 -15.43 11.59 -8.07
CA PRO A 223 -15.56 10.57 -7.04
C PRO A 223 -14.42 9.54 -7.09
N MET A 224 -13.77 9.35 -5.95
CA MET A 224 -12.76 8.31 -5.72
C MET A 224 -13.21 7.41 -4.56
N GLN A 225 -12.91 6.12 -4.69
CA GLN A 225 -13.06 5.10 -3.65
C GLN A 225 -11.80 5.04 -2.79
N LEU A 226 -11.92 4.49 -1.58
CA LEU A 226 -10.82 4.13 -0.70
C LEU A 226 -10.48 2.65 -0.86
N ILE A 227 -9.18 2.36 -0.99
CA ILE A 227 -8.60 1.02 -0.97
C ILE A 227 -7.64 0.95 0.21
N MET A 228 -7.69 -0.16 0.95
CA MET A 228 -6.77 -0.48 2.04
C MET A 228 -6.24 -1.88 1.83
N SER A 229 -4.93 -2.06 1.74
CA SER A 229 -4.28 -3.34 1.41
C SER A 229 -3.01 -3.56 2.22
N ASN A 230 -2.71 -4.81 2.57
CA ASN A 230 -1.51 -5.21 3.30
C ASN A 230 -0.59 -6.06 2.41
N GLN A 231 -0.08 -5.47 1.32
CA GLN A 231 0.71 -6.19 0.32
C GLN A 231 2.05 -6.65 0.91
N VAL A 232 2.74 -7.58 0.25
CA VAL A 232 4.06 -8.05 0.65
C VAL A 232 5.03 -8.03 -0.52
N ALA A 233 6.03 -7.17 -0.45
CA ALA A 233 7.07 -7.06 -1.46
C ALA A 233 7.96 -8.32 -1.54
N ASN A 234 8.23 -8.77 -2.76
CA ASN A 234 9.19 -9.82 -3.10
C ASN A 234 10.60 -9.25 -3.36
N SER A 235 11.56 -10.11 -3.71
CA SER A 235 12.97 -9.73 -3.91
C SER A 235 13.21 -8.70 -5.04
N ASN A 236 12.28 -8.50 -5.96
CA ASN A 236 12.41 -7.52 -7.05
C ASN A 236 12.25 -6.07 -6.56
N ALA A 237 11.71 -5.87 -5.36
CA ALA A 237 11.64 -4.57 -4.71
C ALA A 237 12.91 -4.18 -3.91
N ALA A 238 13.89 -5.10 -3.84
CA ALA A 238 15.12 -4.89 -3.09
C ALA A 238 15.92 -3.68 -3.61
N GLY A 239 16.37 -2.84 -2.68
CA GLY A 239 17.12 -1.61 -2.96
C GLY A 239 16.29 -0.33 -2.87
N TRP A 240 14.96 -0.43 -2.84
CA TRP A 240 14.05 0.69 -2.56
C TRP A 240 12.98 0.33 -1.52
N HIS A 241 12.61 -0.94 -1.38
CA HIS A 241 11.72 -1.45 -0.32
C HIS A 241 12.40 -2.62 0.44
N THR A 242 11.89 -2.93 1.64
CA THR A 242 12.21 -4.22 2.29
C THR A 242 11.59 -5.38 1.48
N ALA A 243 12.09 -6.61 1.60
CA ALA A 243 11.56 -7.74 0.85
C ALA A 243 11.26 -8.93 1.77
N LEU A 244 10.30 -9.77 1.37
CA LEU A 244 10.02 -11.05 2.00
C LEU A 244 11.30 -11.89 2.11
N ASP A 245 11.68 -12.24 3.34
CA ASP A 245 12.88 -13.01 3.63
C ASP A 245 12.69 -14.02 4.79
N GLY A 246 13.80 -14.59 5.26
CA GLY A 246 13.82 -15.54 6.37
C GLY A 246 13.49 -14.94 7.74
N SER A 247 13.57 -13.62 7.90
CA SER A 247 13.22 -12.86 9.11
C SER A 247 11.75 -12.41 9.14
N THR A 248 11.10 -12.29 7.97
CA THR A 248 9.67 -11.95 7.89
C THR A 248 8.84 -12.88 8.80
N PRO A 249 7.96 -12.34 9.68
CA PRO A 249 7.09 -13.13 10.53
C PRO A 249 6.20 -14.13 9.76
N SER A 250 5.63 -15.12 10.48
CA SER A 250 4.61 -16.01 9.90
C SER A 250 3.31 -15.30 9.55
N THR A 251 3.03 -14.18 10.22
CA THR A 251 1.83 -13.34 10.05
C THR A 251 2.18 -11.89 10.33
N MET A 252 1.69 -10.96 9.52
CA MET A 252 1.84 -9.52 9.68
C MET A 252 0.45 -8.87 9.53
N GLN A 253 0.00 -8.08 10.51
CA GLN A 253 -1.34 -7.51 10.53
C GLN A 253 -1.30 -5.99 10.40
N MET A 254 -1.99 -5.48 9.39
CA MET A 254 -2.42 -4.08 9.30
C MET A 254 -3.77 -3.99 10.00
N GLN A 255 -3.89 -3.08 10.97
CA GLN A 255 -5.10 -2.94 11.79
C GLN A 255 -5.67 -1.54 11.64
N ILE A 256 -6.97 -1.41 11.43
CA ILE A 256 -7.68 -0.13 11.29
C ILE A 256 -8.76 -0.05 12.37
N ASP A 257 -8.73 1.00 13.20
CA ASP A 257 -9.67 1.26 14.31
C ASP A 257 -10.86 2.11 13.86
N GLU A 258 -10.60 3.16 13.07
CA GLU A 258 -11.66 4.07 12.64
C GLU A 258 -11.30 4.79 11.34
N ILE A 259 -12.33 5.05 10.52
CA ILE A 259 -12.29 5.92 9.34
C ILE A 259 -13.29 7.04 9.57
N GLN A 260 -12.91 8.28 9.27
CA GLN A 260 -13.82 9.44 9.31
C GLN A 260 -13.58 10.34 8.09
N LEU A 261 -14.67 10.76 7.44
CA LEU A 261 -14.64 11.75 6.36
C LEU A 261 -15.42 13.00 6.77
N TYR A 262 -14.78 14.15 6.61
CA TYR A 262 -15.34 15.45 6.90
C TYR A 262 -15.50 16.29 5.63
N ARG A 263 -16.68 16.90 5.42
CA ARG A 263 -16.88 17.91 4.37
C ARG A 263 -16.09 19.19 4.66
N LEU A 264 -15.51 19.80 3.63
CA LEU A 264 -14.75 21.04 3.78
C LEU A 264 -15.64 22.17 4.35
N PRO A 265 -15.09 23.08 5.18
CA PRO A 265 -15.82 24.24 5.68
C PRO A 265 -16.41 25.10 4.55
N GLY A 266 -17.61 25.63 4.76
CA GLY A 266 -18.30 26.47 3.76
C GLY A 266 -18.94 25.72 2.58
N GLY A 267 -18.85 24.38 2.53
CA GLY A 267 -19.46 23.59 1.45
C GLY A 267 -18.73 23.67 0.10
N ALA A 268 -17.47 24.11 0.11
CA ALA A 268 -16.61 24.01 -1.06
C ALA A 268 -16.28 22.53 -1.33
N GLY A 269 -16.51 22.05 -2.56
CA GLY A 269 -16.41 20.63 -2.87
C GLY A 269 -17.65 19.84 -2.41
N SER A 270 -18.16 19.00 -3.29
CA SER A 270 -19.31 18.15 -3.01
C SER A 270 -18.84 16.77 -2.57
N VAL A 271 -18.99 16.44 -1.29
CA VAL A 271 -18.83 15.04 -0.87
C VAL A 271 -20.00 14.25 -1.41
N THR A 272 -19.78 13.56 -2.54
CA THR A 272 -20.78 12.78 -3.26
C THR A 272 -20.36 11.34 -3.33
N GLY A 273 -21.15 10.46 -2.73
CA GLY A 273 -21.03 9.01 -2.82
C GLY A 273 -22.32 8.34 -2.36
N ALA A 274 -22.40 7.03 -2.57
CA ALA A 274 -23.31 6.22 -1.76
C ALA A 274 -22.85 6.26 -0.28
N ARG A 275 -23.79 6.05 0.64
CA ARG A 275 -23.63 6.08 2.11
C ARG A 275 -23.07 7.35 2.78
N VAL A 276 -22.61 8.35 2.04
CA VAL A 276 -22.25 9.67 2.59
C VAL A 276 -23.53 10.41 3.01
N ASP A 277 -23.69 10.75 4.29
CA ASP A 277 -24.79 11.62 4.72
C ASP A 277 -24.49 13.08 4.32
N THR A 278 -25.10 13.49 3.22
CA THR A 278 -25.03 14.87 2.72
C THR A 278 -26.01 15.82 3.44
N SER A 279 -26.88 15.28 4.29
CA SER A 279 -28.08 15.93 4.83
C SER A 279 -28.04 16.21 6.34
N SER A 280 -27.20 15.52 7.12
CA SER A 280 -26.99 15.80 8.55
C SER A 280 -25.59 15.37 9.04
N PRO A 281 -25.12 15.89 10.18
CA PRO A 281 -23.92 15.39 10.84
C PRO A 281 -24.12 13.95 11.30
N VAL A 282 -23.19 13.06 10.99
CA VAL A 282 -23.19 11.72 11.60
C VAL A 282 -22.97 11.89 13.10
N THR A 283 -23.81 11.26 13.93
CA THR A 283 -23.65 11.30 15.38
C THR A 283 -22.59 10.27 15.78
N PRO A 284 -21.47 10.66 16.40
CA PRO A 284 -20.45 9.72 16.81
C PRO A 284 -21.02 8.65 17.75
N PRO A 285 -20.60 7.37 17.64
CA PRO A 285 -21.01 6.33 18.57
C PRO A 285 -20.68 6.75 19.99
N SER A 286 -21.64 6.57 20.90
CA SER A 286 -21.47 6.96 22.30
C SER A 286 -20.31 6.21 22.92
N GLN A 287 -19.30 6.93 23.41
CA GLN A 287 -18.18 6.36 24.15
C GLN A 287 -18.74 5.44 25.26
N PRO A 288 -18.32 4.17 25.35
CA PRO A 288 -18.79 3.29 26.41
C PRO A 288 -18.38 3.87 27.75
N THR A 289 -19.36 4.21 28.58
CA THR A 289 -19.12 4.83 29.88
C THR A 289 -18.38 3.85 30.78
N THR A 290 -17.08 4.07 30.99
CA THR A 290 -16.31 3.34 31.99
C THR A 290 -16.89 3.67 33.36
N THR A 291 -17.71 2.74 33.88
CA THR A 291 -18.29 2.88 35.20
C THR A 291 -17.18 2.70 36.22
N SER A 292 -16.64 3.81 36.70
CA SER A 292 -15.72 3.84 37.83
C SER A 292 -16.43 3.28 39.06
N THR A 293 -16.21 2.00 39.34
CA THR A 293 -16.58 1.40 40.61
C THR A 293 -15.68 2.02 41.67
N SER A 294 -16.27 2.87 42.50
CA SER A 294 -15.56 3.58 43.56
C SER A 294 -15.15 2.58 44.65
N ASP A 295 -13.89 2.16 44.64
CA ASP A 295 -13.40 1.18 45.60
C ASP A 295 -13.34 1.81 47.00
N THR A 296 -13.93 1.13 47.98
CA THR A 296 -14.21 1.71 49.30
C THR A 296 -12.97 1.65 50.18
N THR A 297 -12.21 2.75 50.22
CA THR A 297 -11.00 2.84 51.05
C THR A 297 -11.35 2.82 52.54
N ALA A 298 -10.94 1.75 53.24
CA ALA A 298 -11.12 1.63 54.68
C ALA A 298 -10.29 2.68 55.44
N THR A 299 -10.92 3.32 56.44
CA THR A 299 -10.29 4.35 57.26
C THR A 299 -9.27 3.73 58.23
N SER A 300 -8.11 4.38 58.40
CA SER A 300 -7.23 4.14 59.54
C SER A 300 -6.57 5.46 59.97
N THR A 301 -6.65 5.75 61.26
CA THR A 301 -6.36 7.06 61.85
C THR A 301 -5.03 7.03 62.62
N THR A 302 -4.10 7.92 62.29
CA THR A 302 -2.97 8.26 63.17
C THR A 302 -2.69 9.76 63.19
N THR A 303 -2.30 10.25 64.38
CA THR A 303 -2.20 11.67 64.80
C THR A 303 -0.78 12.22 64.51
N PRO A 304 -0.57 13.55 64.32
CA PRO A 304 0.60 14.05 63.60
C PRO A 304 1.87 14.22 64.45
N THR A 305 3.00 14.45 63.78
CA THR A 305 4.25 14.95 64.36
C THR A 305 4.86 16.00 63.41
N THR A 306 5.57 16.99 63.96
CA THR A 306 5.83 18.30 63.30
C THR A 306 7.33 18.59 63.14
N VAL A 307 7.67 19.53 62.23
CA VAL A 307 9.00 20.16 61.99
C VAL A 307 10.04 19.18 61.39
N VAL A 308 10.95 19.50 60.45
CA VAL A 308 11.76 20.73 60.22
C VAL A 308 12.09 20.97 58.74
N THR A 309 12.18 22.24 58.32
CA THR A 309 12.75 22.70 57.03
C THR A 309 14.20 23.15 57.19
N PRO A 310 15.09 22.85 56.22
CA PRO A 310 15.93 23.91 55.62
C PRO A 310 16.02 23.76 54.09
N THR A 311 15.72 24.81 53.31
CA THR A 311 16.64 25.90 52.86
C THR A 311 17.38 25.55 51.57
N ALA A 312 17.24 26.42 50.56
CA ALA A 312 17.83 26.25 49.25
C ALA A 312 19.32 26.68 49.21
N THR A 313 20.08 26.04 48.33
CA THR A 313 21.37 26.54 47.82
C THR A 313 21.43 26.38 46.31
N SER A 314 21.47 27.50 45.60
CA SER A 314 21.93 27.56 44.22
C SER A 314 23.45 27.48 44.17
N ASP A 315 24.02 26.76 43.20
CA ASP A 315 25.34 27.14 42.68
C ASP A 315 25.50 26.85 41.19
N THR A 316 26.39 27.61 40.57
CA THR A 316 26.62 27.74 39.13
C THR A 316 28.00 27.23 38.76
N THR A 317 28.14 26.42 37.69
CA THR A 317 29.36 26.39 36.85
C THR A 317 29.13 25.70 35.51
N SER A 318 29.51 26.38 34.42
CA SER A 318 29.84 25.77 33.12
C SER A 318 31.37 25.66 32.98
N PRO A 319 31.88 24.72 32.16
CA PRO A 319 32.80 25.10 31.07
C PRO A 319 32.50 24.31 29.77
N SER A 320 32.27 24.98 28.63
CA SER A 320 33.24 25.48 27.64
C SER A 320 33.76 24.45 26.62
N THR A 321 33.45 24.74 25.36
CA THR A 321 33.92 24.19 24.07
C THR A 321 35.37 23.67 23.96
N ALA A 322 35.55 22.63 23.13
CA ALA A 322 36.74 22.44 22.29
C ALA A 322 36.35 21.76 20.96
N ALA A 323 36.94 22.21 19.84
CA ALA A 323 36.75 21.66 18.50
C ALA A 323 38.08 21.08 17.99
N VAL A 324 38.02 20.05 17.13
CA VAL A 324 39.19 19.52 16.39
C VAL A 324 38.74 19.07 14.99
N ASP A 325 39.51 19.48 13.97
CA ASP A 325 39.37 19.17 12.53
C ASP A 325 40.62 18.34 12.08
N PRO A 326 40.77 17.78 10.85
CA PRO A 326 41.20 16.39 10.71
C PRO A 326 42.66 16.23 10.19
N GLY A 327 43.17 15.00 10.21
CA GLY A 327 44.53 14.69 9.78
C GLY A 327 44.67 13.36 9.03
N THR A 328 44.70 13.47 7.69
CA THR A 328 45.45 12.66 6.68
C THR A 328 45.89 11.21 6.94
N ALA A 329 45.67 10.37 5.92
CA ALA A 329 46.06 8.96 5.85
C ALA A 329 47.58 8.68 5.75
N THR A 330 47.98 7.44 6.04
CA THR A 330 49.16 6.80 5.41
C THR A 330 49.00 5.28 5.35
N THR A 331 49.53 4.67 4.29
CA THR A 331 49.48 3.23 3.97
C THR A 331 50.62 2.44 4.61
N THR A 332 50.40 1.16 4.95
CA THR A 332 51.47 0.15 5.07
C THR A 332 50.92 -1.25 4.74
N THR A 333 51.79 -2.16 4.31
CA THR A 333 51.46 -3.28 3.42
C THR A 333 52.02 -4.62 3.91
N VAL A 334 51.24 -5.71 3.76
CA VAL A 334 51.64 -7.16 3.73
C VAL A 334 52.40 -7.76 4.95
N PRO A 335 52.50 -9.11 5.14
CA PRO A 335 52.17 -10.21 4.21
C PRO A 335 51.22 -11.32 4.72
N SER A 336 50.80 -12.14 3.77
CA SER A 336 50.08 -13.40 3.91
C SER A 336 51.02 -14.58 4.26
N PHE A 337 50.46 -15.64 4.84
CA PHE A 337 51.10 -16.95 4.95
C PHE A 337 50.20 -18.08 4.42
N LEU A 338 50.79 -18.97 3.63
CA LEU A 338 50.19 -20.23 3.22
C LEU A 338 50.26 -21.26 4.35
N SER A 339 49.33 -22.21 4.36
CA SER A 339 49.63 -23.61 4.70
C SER A 339 48.66 -24.54 3.99
N ALA A 340 49.19 -25.60 3.37
CA ALA A 340 48.42 -26.57 2.61
C ALA A 340 49.00 -27.98 2.78
N MET A 341 48.22 -28.90 3.34
CA MET A 341 48.28 -30.37 3.25
C MET A 341 46.89 -30.88 3.66
N GLY A 342 46.25 -31.90 3.08
CA GLY A 342 46.55 -32.71 1.89
C GLY A 342 45.83 -34.07 1.97
N LEU A 343 45.28 -34.56 0.84
CA LEU A 343 44.76 -35.94 0.62
C LEU A 343 43.42 -36.29 1.35
N ALA A 344 42.49 -37.09 0.80
CA ALA A 344 42.43 -37.83 -0.48
C ALA A 344 40.99 -37.97 -1.02
N SER A 345 40.85 -38.13 -2.34
CA SER A 345 39.68 -38.77 -2.98
C SER A 345 39.94 -40.28 -3.19
N PRO A 346 38.96 -41.06 -3.68
CA PRO A 346 39.13 -41.47 -5.08
C PRO A 346 37.84 -41.59 -5.93
N SER A 347 38.01 -41.37 -7.25
CA SER A 347 37.34 -41.99 -8.41
C SER A 347 35.81 -42.24 -8.42
N GLY A 348 35.03 -41.91 -9.48
CA GLY A 348 35.34 -41.31 -10.78
C GLY A 348 35.03 -42.25 -11.97
N TRP A 349 34.34 -41.75 -13.01
CA TRP A 349 34.53 -42.20 -14.40
C TRP A 349 34.10 -41.15 -15.42
N SER A 350 34.77 -41.19 -16.57
CA SER A 350 34.59 -40.40 -17.81
C SER A 350 33.59 -41.10 -18.77
N ALA A 351 33.20 -40.61 -19.95
CA ALA A 351 33.76 -39.59 -20.83
C ALA A 351 32.70 -38.98 -21.79
N SER A 352 33.17 -38.05 -22.63
CA SER A 352 32.56 -37.45 -23.83
C SER A 352 32.30 -38.48 -24.98
N THR A 353 31.74 -38.19 -26.18
CA THR A 353 31.51 -36.95 -26.97
C THR A 353 30.56 -37.23 -28.17
N THR A 354 30.11 -36.16 -28.87
CA THR A 354 29.74 -36.08 -30.31
C THR A 354 28.58 -36.89 -30.91
N GLY A 355 27.84 -36.26 -31.83
CA GLY A 355 27.05 -36.94 -32.88
C GLY A 355 25.84 -36.12 -33.34
N ALA A 356 25.81 -35.70 -34.61
CA ALA A 356 24.69 -34.96 -35.20
C ALA A 356 24.11 -35.69 -36.42
N SER A 357 22.88 -35.31 -36.77
CA SER A 357 22.28 -35.29 -38.13
C SER A 357 21.39 -36.45 -38.63
N THR A 358 20.27 -36.01 -39.24
CA THR A 358 19.43 -36.64 -40.28
C THR A 358 18.54 -37.86 -39.97
N GLY A 359 17.34 -37.88 -40.59
CA GLY A 359 16.50 -39.08 -40.70
C GLY A 359 14.98 -38.86 -40.68
N SER A 360 14.41 -38.17 -41.67
CA SER A 360 12.94 -38.15 -41.89
C SER A 360 12.50 -39.39 -42.69
N TRP A 361 11.45 -40.09 -42.23
CA TRP A 361 10.56 -40.87 -43.10
C TRP A 361 9.12 -40.79 -42.57
N ALA A 362 8.17 -40.75 -43.49
CA ALA A 362 6.76 -40.51 -43.21
C ALA A 362 5.88 -41.77 -43.45
N ASN A 363 4.59 -41.57 -43.19
CA ASN A 363 3.45 -42.06 -44.01
C ASN A 363 2.75 -43.37 -43.61
N GLN A 364 1.49 -43.25 -43.18
CA GLN A 364 0.24 -43.79 -43.79
C GLN A 364 -0.82 -44.23 -42.76
N ASP A 365 -2.07 -43.91 -43.08
CA ASP A 365 -3.29 -44.11 -42.27
C ASP A 365 -3.90 -45.53 -42.41
N PHE A 366 -4.71 -45.98 -41.42
CA PHE A 366 -6.19 -46.09 -41.54
C PHE A 366 -6.86 -46.88 -40.39
N ALA A 367 -8.17 -46.64 -40.25
CA ALA A 367 -9.21 -47.51 -39.65
C ALA A 367 -9.50 -47.48 -38.12
N GLN A 368 -10.57 -46.74 -37.79
CA GLN A 368 -11.57 -46.97 -36.72
C GLN A 368 -12.49 -48.20 -37.07
N PRO A 369 -13.54 -48.61 -36.31
CA PRO A 369 -14.24 -47.99 -35.16
C PRO A 369 -14.49 -49.01 -34.00
N SER A 370 -15.52 -49.02 -33.12
CA SER A 370 -16.73 -48.22 -32.84
C SER A 370 -17.29 -48.50 -31.43
N SER A 371 -17.92 -47.53 -30.75
CA SER A 371 -19.16 -47.77 -29.95
C SER A 371 -19.93 -46.47 -29.68
N LEU A 372 -21.22 -46.58 -29.32
CA LEU A 372 -22.25 -45.53 -29.46
C LEU A 372 -22.89 -45.10 -28.12
N ALA A 373 -23.19 -43.81 -27.96
CA ALA A 373 -24.42 -43.28 -27.31
C ALA A 373 -24.55 -41.75 -27.56
N ASP A 374 -25.78 -41.24 -27.64
CA ASP A 374 -26.19 -39.91 -28.14
C ASP A 374 -27.49 -39.47 -27.41
N PRO A 375 -28.02 -38.22 -27.48
CA PRO A 375 -27.43 -36.89 -27.66
C PRO A 375 -27.66 -35.96 -26.44
N ALA A 376 -26.89 -34.85 -26.35
CA ALA A 376 -27.25 -33.67 -25.56
C ALA A 376 -27.59 -32.47 -26.48
N ARG A 377 -28.38 -31.51 -25.97
CA ARG A 377 -28.98 -30.43 -26.78
C ARG A 377 -27.95 -29.43 -27.33
N GLN A 378 -28.34 -28.83 -28.46
CA GLN A 378 -27.56 -27.90 -29.28
C GLN A 378 -26.94 -26.73 -28.51
N THR A 379 -25.65 -26.52 -28.77
CA THR A 379 -24.93 -25.27 -28.51
C THR A 379 -25.26 -24.21 -29.56
N ALA A 380 -25.53 -22.98 -29.13
CA ALA A 380 -25.36 -21.80 -29.97
C ALA A 380 -24.11 -21.05 -29.50
N SER A 381 -23.10 -20.95 -30.36
CA SER A 381 -21.82 -20.31 -30.07
C SER A 381 -21.94 -18.78 -30.17
N TRP A 382 -21.37 -18.07 -29.19
CA TRP A 382 -20.94 -16.69 -29.42
C TRP A 382 -19.60 -16.43 -28.72
N SER A 383 -18.54 -16.46 -29.51
CA SER A 383 -17.18 -16.11 -29.09
C SER A 383 -17.01 -14.60 -29.16
N GLY A 384 -17.26 -13.93 -28.03
CA GLY A 384 -16.91 -12.53 -27.82
C GLY A 384 -15.50 -12.41 -27.24
N ASP A 385 -14.49 -12.48 -28.10
CA ASP A 385 -13.11 -12.19 -27.71
C ASP A 385 -12.99 -10.68 -27.48
N GLN A 386 -12.73 -10.26 -26.23
CA GLN A 386 -12.52 -8.88 -25.84
C GLN A 386 -11.25 -8.81 -25.01
N GLY A 387 -10.21 -8.24 -25.62
CA GLY A 387 -8.89 -8.15 -25.01
C GLY A 387 -8.93 -7.43 -23.67
N THR A 388 -8.30 -8.03 -22.67
CA THR A 388 -8.15 -7.47 -21.33
C THR A 388 -7.32 -6.19 -21.41
N ALA A 389 -7.97 -5.03 -21.26
CA ALA A 389 -7.28 -3.76 -21.08
C ALA A 389 -6.55 -3.79 -19.73
N ALA A 390 -5.21 -3.89 -19.76
CA ALA A 390 -4.40 -3.74 -18.57
C ALA A 390 -4.57 -2.32 -18.01
N SER A 391 -4.90 -2.21 -16.72
CA SER A 391 -5.04 -0.91 -16.05
C SER A 391 -3.70 -0.18 -15.99
N GLN A 392 -3.74 1.15 -15.93
CA GLN A 392 -2.51 1.93 -15.76
C GLN A 392 -1.86 1.70 -14.39
N ALA A 393 -2.60 1.25 -13.37
CA ALA A 393 -2.05 0.88 -12.06
C ALA A 393 -0.83 -0.05 -12.18
N SER A 394 -0.92 -1.17 -12.91
CA SER A 394 0.22 -2.09 -13.10
C SER A 394 1.36 -1.50 -13.96
N ASN A 395 1.10 -0.44 -14.73
CA ASN A 395 2.12 0.27 -15.52
C ASN A 395 2.75 1.45 -14.73
N SER A 396 2.05 2.06 -13.78
CA SER A 396 2.54 3.10 -12.87
C SER A 396 3.76 2.61 -12.09
N PHE A 397 3.67 1.39 -11.51
CA PHE A 397 4.78 0.76 -10.79
C PHE A 397 5.98 0.36 -11.69
N ALA A 398 5.77 0.20 -13.01
CA ALA A 398 6.85 -0.08 -13.96
C ALA A 398 7.51 1.20 -14.51
N LEU A 399 6.73 2.25 -14.77
CA LEU A 399 7.18 3.50 -15.37
C LEU A 399 8.00 4.36 -14.41
N LEU A 400 7.71 4.34 -13.10
CA LEU A 400 8.51 5.05 -12.09
C LEU A 400 9.98 4.57 -12.08
N ASN A 401 10.21 3.27 -12.25
CA ASN A 401 11.54 2.67 -12.13
C ASN A 401 12.42 2.74 -13.40
N GLN A 402 11.85 2.94 -14.60
CA GLN A 402 12.67 3.24 -15.78
C GLN A 402 13.30 4.64 -15.73
N TYR A 403 12.68 5.60 -15.03
CA TYR A 403 13.24 6.95 -14.90
C TYR A 403 14.34 6.99 -13.84
N LEU A 404 14.09 6.44 -12.64
CA LEU A 404 15.02 6.46 -11.51
C LEU A 404 16.32 5.69 -11.76
N THR A 405 16.30 4.67 -12.62
CA THR A 405 17.52 3.92 -13.02
C THR A 405 18.42 4.65 -14.02
N SER A 406 17.96 5.77 -14.60
CA SER A 406 18.71 6.54 -15.61
C SER A 406 19.49 7.75 -15.05
N SER A 407 19.21 8.16 -13.81
CA SER A 407 19.62 9.46 -13.25
C SER A 407 20.36 9.33 -11.92
N SER A 408 21.47 8.59 -11.90
CA SER A 408 22.33 8.46 -10.72
C SER A 408 23.17 9.72 -10.47
N GLY A 409 22.61 10.67 -9.70
CA GLY A 409 23.32 11.83 -9.14
C GLY A 409 22.96 12.02 -7.67
N ARG A 410 23.97 12.24 -6.81
CA ARG A 410 23.74 12.57 -5.39
C ARG A 410 22.89 13.84 -5.27
N VAL A 411 21.88 13.81 -4.40
CA VAL A 411 21.16 15.00 -3.93
C VAL A 411 21.23 15.01 -2.41
N ASP A 412 21.82 16.06 -1.84
CA ASP A 412 21.84 16.25 -0.38
C ASP A 412 20.47 16.70 0.13
N GLY A 413 20.19 16.42 1.42
CA GLY A 413 18.85 16.53 2.00
C GLY A 413 18.25 17.93 1.94
N GLY A 414 17.02 18.02 1.41
CA GLY A 414 16.20 19.24 1.40
C GLY A 414 16.07 19.91 0.04
N SER A 415 15.41 19.25 -0.92
CA SER A 415 14.97 19.88 -2.18
C SER A 415 13.75 19.17 -2.76
N ILE A 416 12.76 19.95 -3.21
CA ILE A 416 11.59 19.44 -3.94
C ILE A 416 12.04 19.03 -5.33
N ALA A 417 11.84 17.77 -5.71
CA ALA A 417 12.06 17.31 -7.08
C ALA A 417 10.89 17.77 -7.98
N VAL A 418 11.04 18.92 -8.63
CA VAL A 418 10.20 19.32 -9.77
C VAL A 418 10.90 18.93 -11.06
N ALA A 419 10.31 18.03 -11.83
CA ALA A 419 10.69 17.77 -13.21
C ALA A 419 9.55 18.21 -14.15
N MET A 420 9.66 19.41 -14.72
CA MET A 420 8.84 19.80 -15.86
C MET A 420 9.54 19.42 -17.16
N GLY A 421 8.84 18.75 -18.07
CA GLY A 421 9.35 18.37 -19.38
C GLY A 421 8.22 17.95 -20.32
N ALA A 422 7.54 18.92 -20.92
CA ALA A 422 6.45 18.64 -21.85
C ALA A 422 6.99 18.08 -23.18
N ALA A 423 6.56 16.87 -23.55
CA ALA A 423 6.61 16.35 -24.90
C ALA A 423 5.18 16.01 -25.34
N ALA A 424 4.69 16.72 -26.36
CA ALA A 424 3.36 16.47 -26.91
C ALA A 424 3.32 15.10 -27.61
N TRP A 425 2.32 14.29 -27.30
CA TRP A 425 2.03 13.06 -28.05
C TRP A 425 0.80 13.27 -28.91
N THR A 426 1.02 13.24 -30.22
CA THR A 426 -0.02 13.36 -31.26
C THR A 426 -0.85 12.09 -31.36
N GLN A 427 -2.17 12.24 -31.44
CA GLN A 427 -3.03 11.19 -32.00
C GLN A 427 -2.71 11.01 -33.49
N ASP A 428 -2.48 9.76 -33.90
CA ASP A 428 -2.79 9.24 -35.24
C ASP A 428 -2.76 7.70 -35.11
N SER A 429 -3.84 6.94 -35.35
CA SER A 429 -4.63 6.74 -36.58
C SER A 429 -4.38 5.34 -37.13
N PHE A 430 -5.20 4.37 -36.71
CA PHE A 430 -5.35 3.08 -37.38
C PHE A 430 -6.78 2.93 -37.93
N LEU A 431 -7.06 3.67 -39.01
CA LEU A 431 -8.07 3.33 -40.01
C LEU A 431 -7.28 2.88 -41.25
N THR A 432 -7.41 1.65 -41.75
CA THR A 432 -8.43 1.32 -42.75
C THR A 432 -8.33 -0.16 -43.15
N LYS A 433 -9.46 -0.70 -43.59
CA LYS A 433 -9.63 -2.03 -44.19
C LYS A 433 -9.12 -2.04 -45.65
N PRO A 434 -8.56 -3.16 -46.15
CA PRO A 434 -8.64 -3.49 -47.57
C PRO A 434 -9.63 -4.62 -47.88
N GLN A 435 -10.09 -4.64 -49.12
CA GLN A 435 -10.77 -5.75 -49.78
C GLN A 435 -9.83 -6.98 -49.86
N SER A 436 -10.29 -8.22 -50.03
CA SER A 436 -11.54 -8.71 -50.66
C SER A 436 -12.11 -9.93 -49.96
#